data_AF-A0A2U0D2Y0-F1
#
_entry.id   AF-A0A2U0D2Y0-F1
#
_cell.length_a   1.000
_cell.length_b   1.000
_cell.length_c   1.000
_cell.angle_alpha   90.00
_cell.angle_beta   90.00
_cell.angle_gamma   90.00
#
_symmetry.space_group_name_H-M   'P 1'
#
loop_
_entity.id
_entity.type
_entity.pdbx_description
1 polymer ?
#
loop_
_entity_poly.entity_id
_entity_poly.type
_entity_poly.pdbx_seq_one_letter_code
_entity_poly.pdbx_strand_id
1 'polypeptide(L)'
;MITEKHEQEITDYLIFHRLPLDILVEVKDHMISQIADIQMEENVGFDEAFLKTKKLWGSEFKMTRYSIFYQEQIPVIVKRIAKVKYRSIFKKSLIFGLASFTVNLLLIYFSTDQETYSDLFRLYNSLFVMVPFLLWLFNKNLRKYVKKDFKYQGKSFFTIYQQNLGLFVLTLNISFQLILREDKYVFRFFRTDDPVSVFSLLIALIIPYILHTTVIFVLINFFEHKKTMTKMNNFLTI
;
A
#
# COMPACT_ATOMS: atom_id res chain seq x y z
N MET A 1 31.29 11.58 -19.52
CA MET A 1 31.10 10.16 -19.15
C MET A 1 30.99 10.07 -17.63
N ILE A 2 29.90 9.50 -17.14
CA ILE A 2 29.69 9.27 -15.70
C ILE A 2 30.54 8.05 -15.30
N THR A 3 31.26 8.14 -14.17
CA THR A 3 32.08 7.05 -13.63
C THR A 3 31.37 6.39 -12.46
N GLU A 4 31.79 5.20 -12.04
CA GLU A 4 31.25 4.54 -10.84
C GLU A 4 31.34 5.42 -9.58
N LYS A 5 32.42 6.20 -9.46
CA LYS A 5 32.58 7.16 -8.36
C LYS A 5 31.51 8.25 -8.40
N HIS A 6 31.21 8.78 -9.59
CA HIS A 6 30.15 9.77 -9.77
C HIS A 6 28.76 9.19 -9.43
N GLU A 7 28.49 7.94 -9.82
CA GLU A 7 27.24 7.26 -9.43
C GLU A 7 27.11 7.07 -7.92
N GLN A 8 28.21 6.74 -7.24
CA GLN A 8 28.23 6.61 -5.79
C GLN A 8 27.94 7.97 -5.13
N GLU A 9 28.52 9.06 -5.61
CA GLU A 9 28.26 10.41 -5.08
C GLU A 9 26.80 10.84 -5.25
N ILE A 10 26.18 10.50 -6.38
CA ILE A 10 24.74 10.73 -6.60
C ILE A 10 23.92 9.89 -5.62
N THR A 11 24.29 8.62 -5.44
CA THR A 11 23.60 7.69 -4.53
C THR A 11 23.65 8.19 -3.09
N ASP A 12 24.83 8.59 -2.60
CA ASP A 12 25.02 9.10 -1.25
C ASP A 12 24.19 10.37 -1.00
N TYR A 13 24.13 11.25 -2.00
CA TYR A 13 23.28 12.44 -1.96
C TYR A 13 21.78 12.11 -1.85
N LEU A 14 21.30 11.11 -2.59
CA LEU A 14 19.89 10.67 -2.52
C LEU A 14 19.56 9.96 -1.20
N ILE A 15 20.50 9.17 -0.68
CA ILE A 15 20.39 8.54 0.65
C ILE A 15 20.29 9.59 1.75
N PHE A 16 21.07 10.68 1.66
CA PHE A 16 21.00 11.80 2.60
C PHE A 16 19.58 12.42 2.65
N HIS A 17 18.90 12.50 1.51
CA HIS A 17 17.52 12.98 1.38
C HIS A 17 16.44 11.98 1.79
N ARG A 18 16.83 10.80 2.33
CA ARG A 18 15.92 9.79 2.90
C ARG A 18 14.83 9.31 1.91
N LEU A 19 15.18 9.16 0.64
CA LEU A 19 14.27 8.60 -0.35
C LEU A 19 14.05 7.09 -0.10
N PRO A 20 12.80 6.58 -0.19
CA PRO A 20 12.55 5.15 -0.28
C PRO A 20 13.30 4.54 -1.45
N LEU A 21 13.81 3.33 -1.29
CA LEU A 21 14.75 2.75 -2.25
C LEU A 21 14.17 2.59 -3.67
N ASP A 22 12.86 2.33 -3.80
CA ASP A 22 12.19 2.27 -5.10
C ASP A 22 12.18 3.62 -5.82
N ILE A 23 11.98 4.71 -5.07
CA ILE A 23 12.05 6.08 -5.60
C ILE A 23 13.51 6.49 -5.81
N LEU A 24 14.41 6.07 -4.94
CA LEU A 24 15.83 6.41 -5.02
C LEU A 24 16.43 5.93 -6.34
N VAL A 25 16.16 4.68 -6.74
CA VAL A 25 16.64 4.13 -8.02
C VAL A 25 16.11 4.94 -9.19
N GLU A 26 14.80 5.21 -9.22
CA GLU A 26 14.17 5.99 -10.29
C GLU A 26 14.75 7.42 -10.38
N VAL A 27 14.91 8.08 -9.23
CA VAL A 27 15.49 9.42 -9.16
C VAL A 27 16.98 9.41 -9.52
N LYS A 28 17.73 8.37 -9.14
CA LYS A 28 19.14 8.22 -9.52
C LYS A 28 19.28 8.20 -11.04
N ASP A 29 18.50 7.36 -11.71
CA ASP A 29 18.55 7.22 -13.17
C ASP A 29 18.21 8.55 -13.87
N HIS A 30 17.16 9.24 -13.39
CA HIS A 30 16.80 10.57 -13.92
C HIS A 30 17.88 11.63 -13.67
N MET A 31 18.50 11.65 -12.48
CA MET A 31 19.57 12.59 -12.18
C MET A 31 20.83 12.30 -13.02
N ILE A 32 21.19 11.04 -13.25
CA ILE A 32 22.32 10.67 -14.11
C ILE A 32 22.09 11.17 -15.54
N SER A 33 20.89 10.95 -16.10
CA SER A 33 20.52 11.47 -17.43
C SER A 33 20.65 12.98 -17.49
N GLN A 34 20.05 13.69 -16.53
CA GLN A 34 20.09 15.16 -16.51
C GLN A 34 21.51 15.72 -16.34
N ILE A 35 22.36 15.08 -15.54
CA ILE A 35 23.77 15.47 -15.43
C ILE A 35 24.45 15.30 -16.78
N ALA A 36 24.26 14.17 -17.46
CA ALA A 36 24.85 13.94 -18.78
C ALA A 36 24.37 14.96 -19.82
N ASP A 37 23.07 15.29 -19.81
CA ASP A 37 22.49 16.31 -20.68
C ASP A 37 23.13 17.69 -20.41
N ILE A 38 23.24 18.11 -19.15
CA ILE A 38 23.88 19.39 -18.78
C ILE A 38 25.37 19.40 -19.15
N GLN A 39 26.10 18.30 -18.93
CA GLN A 39 27.50 18.21 -19.34
C GLN A 39 27.67 18.39 -20.85
N MET A 40 26.74 17.84 -21.64
CA MET A 40 26.77 17.92 -23.11
C MET A 40 26.34 19.30 -23.62
N GLU A 41 25.22 19.82 -23.13
CA GLU A 41 24.62 21.08 -23.60
C GLU A 41 25.43 22.31 -23.19
N GLU A 42 25.96 22.29 -21.97
CA GLU A 42 26.68 23.44 -21.41
C GLU A 42 28.20 23.27 -21.45
N ASN A 43 28.69 22.12 -21.93
CA ASN A 43 30.11 21.77 -22.01
C ASN A 43 30.85 21.91 -20.66
N VAL A 44 30.23 21.42 -19.58
CA VAL A 44 30.74 21.53 -18.20
C VAL A 44 31.16 20.19 -17.60
N GLY A 45 32.02 20.27 -16.57
CA GLY A 45 32.45 19.11 -15.79
C GLY A 45 31.32 18.51 -14.93
N PHE A 46 31.56 17.30 -14.42
CA PHE A 46 30.59 16.58 -13.58
C PHE A 46 30.16 17.40 -12.37
N ASP A 47 31.10 18.01 -11.65
CA ASP A 47 30.83 18.75 -10.41
C ASP A 47 29.86 19.91 -10.64
N GLU A 48 30.03 20.64 -11.75
CA GLU A 48 29.16 21.77 -12.09
C GLU A 48 27.78 21.29 -12.54
N ALA A 49 27.72 20.28 -13.42
CA ALA A 49 26.46 19.69 -13.86
C ALA A 49 25.67 19.08 -12.69
N PHE A 50 26.37 18.42 -11.77
CA PHE A 50 25.75 17.84 -10.58
C PHE A 50 25.25 18.94 -9.63
N LEU A 51 26.01 20.01 -9.42
CA LEU A 51 25.55 21.15 -8.63
C LEU A 51 24.29 21.81 -9.22
N LYS A 52 24.23 21.99 -10.54
CA LYS A 52 23.04 22.50 -11.23
C LYS A 52 21.85 21.56 -11.06
N THR A 53 22.08 20.25 -11.22
CA THR A 53 21.06 19.22 -11.00
C THR A 53 20.53 19.26 -9.55
N LYS A 54 21.41 19.33 -8.54
CA LYS A 54 20.99 19.48 -7.12
C LYS A 54 20.07 20.68 -6.90
N LYS A 55 20.35 21.82 -7.56
CA LYS A 55 19.50 23.02 -7.48
C LYS A 55 18.12 22.79 -8.09
N LEU A 56 18.04 22.11 -9.25
CA LEU A 56 16.77 21.77 -9.91
C LEU A 56 15.90 20.88 -9.01
N TRP A 57 16.50 19.86 -8.39
CA TRP A 57 15.79 18.92 -7.51
C TRP A 57 15.56 19.43 -6.08
N GLY A 58 16.17 20.56 -5.71
CA GLY A 58 16.11 21.07 -4.33
C GLY A 58 14.69 21.30 -3.80
N SER A 59 13.74 21.62 -4.69
CA SER A 59 12.33 21.77 -4.31
C SER A 59 11.63 20.42 -4.05
N GLU A 60 12.01 19.38 -4.78
CA GLU A 60 11.45 18.01 -4.68
C GLU A 60 11.92 17.31 -3.39
N PHE A 61 13.10 17.66 -2.89
CA PHE A 61 13.65 17.12 -1.64
C PHE A 61 13.25 17.90 -0.38
N LYS A 62 12.46 18.98 -0.50
CA LYS A 62 11.90 19.67 0.67
C LYS A 62 11.02 18.72 1.47
N MET A 63 11.16 18.75 2.79
CA MET A 63 10.37 17.92 3.69
C MET A 63 8.94 18.45 3.80
N THR A 64 7.97 17.54 3.76
CA THR A 64 6.54 17.85 3.88
C THR A 64 5.83 16.77 4.69
N ARG A 65 4.67 17.12 5.26
CA ARG A 65 3.86 16.19 6.04
C ARG A 65 2.86 15.45 5.15
N TYR A 66 2.74 14.13 5.34
CA TYR A 66 1.69 13.31 4.74
C TYR A 66 1.10 12.32 5.75
N SER A 67 0.36 12.87 6.72
CA SER A 67 -0.12 12.17 7.92
C SER A 67 -1.07 10.98 7.68
N ILE A 68 -1.61 10.83 6.48
CA ILE A 68 -2.54 9.74 6.16
C ILE A 68 -1.81 8.39 6.17
N PHE A 69 -0.55 8.37 5.71
CA PHE A 69 0.23 7.12 5.60
C PHE A 69 1.62 7.21 6.25
N TYR A 70 2.12 8.42 6.52
CA TYR A 70 3.44 8.65 7.10
C TYR A 70 3.33 9.43 8.41
N GLN A 71 3.93 8.89 9.47
CA GLN A 71 4.06 9.59 10.75
C GLN A 71 5.12 10.69 10.68
N GLU A 72 6.23 10.39 10.01
CA GLU A 72 7.35 11.32 9.82
C GLU A 72 7.14 12.23 8.60
N GLN A 73 7.92 13.32 8.56
CA GLN A 73 8.00 14.13 7.35
C GLN A 73 8.72 13.35 6.24
N ILE A 74 8.29 13.55 5.01
CA ILE A 74 8.86 12.93 3.81
C ILE A 74 9.15 13.98 2.74
N PRO A 75 10.06 13.73 1.81
CA PRO A 75 10.27 14.61 0.66
C PRO A 75 9.00 14.84 -0.18
N VAL A 76 8.87 16.02 -0.80
CA VAL A 76 7.74 16.38 -1.67
C VAL A 76 7.53 15.37 -2.79
N ILE A 77 8.61 14.92 -3.42
CA ILE A 77 8.53 13.90 -4.48
C ILE A 77 7.92 12.59 -3.98
N VAL A 78 8.32 12.14 -2.79
CA VAL A 78 7.80 10.91 -2.18
C VAL A 78 6.31 11.05 -1.92
N LYS A 79 5.87 12.20 -1.38
CA LYS A 79 4.44 12.48 -1.18
C LYS A 79 3.66 12.48 -2.49
N ARG A 80 4.20 13.07 -3.56
CA ARG A 80 3.56 13.14 -4.88
C ARG A 80 3.39 11.73 -5.45
N ILE A 81 4.44 10.93 -5.46
CA ILE A 81 4.43 9.55 -5.95
C ILE A 81 3.48 8.69 -5.12
N ALA A 82 3.56 8.77 -3.79
CA ALA A 82 2.68 8.03 -2.88
C ALA A 82 1.20 8.35 -3.13
N LYS A 83 0.84 9.63 -3.28
CA LYS A 83 -0.53 10.04 -3.57
C LYS A 83 -1.07 9.43 -4.87
N VAL A 84 -0.27 9.44 -5.94
CA VAL A 84 -0.67 8.89 -7.23
C VAL A 84 -0.86 7.37 -7.13
N LYS A 85 0.13 6.66 -6.57
CA LYS A 85 0.08 5.21 -6.39
C LYS A 85 -1.10 4.79 -5.50
N TYR A 86 -1.26 5.39 -4.33
CA TYR A 86 -2.33 5.06 -3.41
C TYR A 86 -3.72 5.43 -3.91
N ARG A 87 -3.88 6.55 -4.62
CA ARG A 87 -5.16 6.88 -5.24
C ARG A 87 -5.58 5.82 -6.27
N SER A 88 -4.64 5.32 -7.06
CA SER A 88 -4.89 4.25 -8.03
C SER A 88 -5.31 2.95 -7.33
N ILE A 89 -4.55 2.52 -6.30
CA ILE A 89 -4.85 1.29 -5.55
C ILE A 89 -6.18 1.41 -4.81
N PHE A 90 -6.45 2.54 -4.17
CA PHE A 90 -7.70 2.79 -3.45
C PHE A 90 -8.92 2.73 -4.37
N LYS A 91 -8.86 3.34 -5.56
CA LYS A 91 -9.93 3.24 -6.56
C LYS A 91 -10.22 1.79 -6.97
N LYS A 92 -9.17 1.00 -7.24
CA LYS A 92 -9.33 -0.44 -7.55
C LYS A 92 -9.97 -1.19 -6.38
N SER A 93 -9.54 -0.89 -5.16
CA SER A 93 -10.04 -1.51 -3.94
C SER A 93 -11.51 -1.21 -3.70
N LEU A 94 -11.97 0.01 -3.99
CA LEU A 94 -13.39 0.38 -3.93
C LEU A 94 -14.23 -0.42 -4.93
N ILE A 95 -13.76 -0.60 -6.17
CA ILE A 95 -14.48 -1.37 -7.20
C ILE A 95 -14.64 -2.83 -6.77
N PHE A 96 -13.55 -3.48 -6.32
CA PHE A 96 -13.61 -4.84 -5.81
C PHE A 96 -14.41 -4.95 -4.50
N GLY A 97 -14.33 -3.94 -3.64
CA GLY A 97 -15.15 -3.84 -2.43
C GLY A 97 -16.63 -3.78 -2.77
N LEU A 98 -17.01 -3.04 -3.82
CA LEU A 98 -18.40 -2.96 -4.29
C LEU A 98 -18.87 -4.31 -4.83
N ALA A 99 -18.03 -5.01 -5.59
CA ALA A 99 -18.33 -6.37 -6.02
C ALA A 99 -18.54 -7.31 -4.83
N SER A 100 -17.69 -7.24 -3.79
CA SER A 100 -17.85 -8.01 -2.55
C SER A 100 -19.16 -7.66 -1.82
N PHE A 101 -19.52 -6.37 -1.79
CA PHE A 101 -20.78 -5.92 -1.21
C PHE A 101 -21.98 -6.50 -1.96
N THR A 102 -21.96 -6.50 -3.29
CA THR A 102 -22.99 -7.16 -4.10
C THR A 102 -23.10 -8.64 -3.77
N VAL A 103 -21.98 -9.36 -3.60
CA VAL A 103 -22.00 -10.77 -3.17
C VAL A 103 -22.68 -10.93 -1.82
N ASN A 104 -22.37 -10.09 -0.82
CA ASN A 104 -23.04 -10.15 0.49
C ASN A 104 -24.57 -9.98 0.36
N LEU A 105 -25.03 -9.07 -0.50
CA LEU A 105 -26.46 -8.91 -0.75
C LEU A 105 -27.06 -10.15 -1.42
N LEU A 106 -26.36 -10.76 -2.39
CA LEU A 106 -26.80 -11.99 -3.05
C LEU A 106 -26.93 -13.16 -2.09
N LEU A 107 -26.07 -13.27 -1.07
CA LEU A 107 -26.17 -14.31 -0.04
C LEU A 107 -27.54 -14.28 0.66
N ILE A 108 -28.12 -13.10 0.87
CA ILE A 108 -29.45 -12.94 1.47
C ILE A 108 -30.51 -13.63 0.60
N TYR A 109 -30.48 -13.39 -0.71
CA TYR A 109 -31.46 -13.93 -1.65
C TYR A 109 -31.34 -15.44 -1.85
N PHE A 110 -30.12 -15.98 -1.76
CA PHE A 110 -29.88 -17.42 -1.86
C PHE A 110 -30.13 -18.18 -0.55
N SER A 111 -30.41 -17.48 0.55
CA SER A 111 -30.65 -18.10 1.84
C SER A 111 -32.13 -18.35 2.08
N THR A 112 -32.47 -19.60 2.38
CA THR A 112 -33.85 -20.01 2.70
C THR A 112 -34.32 -19.40 4.03
N ASP A 113 -33.44 -19.36 5.01
CA ASP A 113 -33.70 -18.95 6.39
C ASP A 113 -32.47 -18.25 7.02
N GLN A 114 -32.64 -17.74 8.24
CA GLN A 114 -31.63 -16.96 8.95
C GLN A 114 -30.37 -17.76 9.33
N GLU A 115 -30.49 -19.07 9.59
CA GLU A 115 -29.37 -19.95 9.92
C GLU A 115 -28.51 -20.16 8.68
N THR A 116 -29.15 -20.52 7.56
CA THR A 116 -28.49 -20.66 6.26
C THR A 116 -27.75 -19.37 5.85
N TYR A 117 -28.38 -18.21 6.04
CA TYR A 117 -27.72 -16.92 5.79
C TYR A 117 -26.50 -16.70 6.70
N SER A 118 -26.63 -17.00 8.00
CA SER A 118 -25.54 -16.80 8.95
C SER A 118 -24.32 -17.64 8.59
N ASP A 119 -24.53 -18.89 8.19
CA ASP A 119 -23.46 -19.79 7.80
C ASP A 119 -22.77 -19.36 6.50
N LEU A 120 -23.55 -19.00 5.47
CA LEU A 120 -23.00 -18.48 4.22
C LEU A 120 -22.23 -17.17 4.43
N PHE A 121 -22.78 -16.25 5.21
CA PHE A 121 -22.13 -14.99 5.55
C PHE A 121 -20.81 -15.24 6.30
N ARG A 122 -20.80 -16.13 7.30
CA ARG A 122 -19.59 -16.49 8.05
C ARG A 122 -18.54 -17.14 7.16
N LEU A 123 -18.94 -18.09 6.32
CA LEU A 123 -18.04 -18.75 5.38
C LEU A 123 -17.40 -17.73 4.43
N TYR A 124 -18.20 -16.88 3.81
CA TYR A 124 -17.72 -15.86 2.88
C TYR A 124 -16.78 -14.85 3.55
N ASN A 125 -17.17 -14.29 4.70
CA ASN A 125 -16.34 -13.33 5.42
C ASN A 125 -15.05 -13.98 5.97
N SER A 126 -15.07 -15.28 6.29
CA SER A 126 -13.87 -16.03 6.67
C SER A 126 -12.82 -16.07 5.57
N LEU A 127 -13.21 -16.04 4.29
CA LEU A 127 -12.25 -15.97 3.18
C LEU A 127 -11.40 -14.70 3.22
N PHE A 128 -11.96 -13.57 3.67
CA PHE A 128 -11.23 -12.31 3.82
C PHE A 128 -10.22 -12.31 4.97
N VAL A 129 -10.29 -13.28 5.87
CA VAL A 129 -9.29 -13.51 6.92
C VAL A 129 -8.31 -14.60 6.50
N MET A 130 -8.82 -15.71 5.97
CA MET A 130 -8.03 -16.88 5.58
C MET A 130 -7.10 -16.60 4.40
N VAL A 131 -7.57 -15.95 3.33
CA VAL A 131 -6.73 -15.69 2.15
C VAL A 131 -5.50 -14.84 2.51
N PRO A 132 -5.62 -13.68 3.20
CA PRO A 132 -4.45 -12.93 3.60
C PRO A 132 -3.56 -13.68 4.61
N PHE A 133 -4.15 -14.45 5.52
CA PHE A 133 -3.39 -15.26 6.47
C PHE A 133 -2.54 -16.34 5.77
N LEU A 134 -3.11 -17.07 4.81
CA LEU A 134 -2.40 -18.07 4.02
C LEU A 134 -1.31 -17.43 3.15
N LEU A 135 -1.58 -16.27 2.54
CA LEU A 135 -0.57 -15.51 1.81
C LEU A 135 0.62 -15.14 2.71
N TRP A 136 0.35 -14.68 3.93
CA TRP A 136 1.40 -14.40 4.93
C TRP A 136 2.16 -15.66 5.36
N LEU A 137 1.45 -16.75 5.61
CA LEU A 137 2.03 -18.02 6.03
C LEU A 137 2.93 -18.61 4.95
N PHE A 138 2.49 -18.70 3.70
CA PHE A 138 3.24 -19.39 2.64
C PHE A 138 4.28 -18.50 1.93
N ASN A 139 4.12 -17.18 1.95
CA ASN A 139 5.06 -16.30 1.26
C ASN A 139 6.18 -15.82 2.19
N LYS A 140 7.34 -16.49 2.14
CA LYS A 140 8.53 -16.11 2.93
C LYS A 140 8.98 -14.65 2.69
N ASN A 141 8.76 -14.10 1.50
CA ASN A 141 9.08 -12.69 1.21
C ASN A 141 8.13 -11.73 1.94
N LEU A 142 6.87 -12.13 2.15
CA LEU A 142 5.92 -11.38 2.99
C LEU A 142 6.28 -11.42 4.48
N ARG A 143 7.04 -12.42 4.93
CA ARG A 143 7.58 -12.42 6.31
C ARG A 143 8.82 -11.54 6.45
N LYS A 144 9.65 -11.44 5.40
CA LYS A 144 10.75 -10.45 5.33
C LYS A 144 10.22 -9.01 5.28
N TYR A 145 9.08 -8.80 4.62
CA TYR A 145 8.33 -7.54 4.58
C TYR A 145 7.93 -6.99 5.97
N VAL A 146 7.78 -7.87 6.97
CA VAL A 146 7.43 -7.49 8.36
C VAL A 146 8.66 -7.22 9.23
N LYS A 147 9.86 -7.67 8.82
CA LYS A 147 11.09 -7.48 9.59
C LYS A 147 11.73 -6.13 9.26
N LYS A 148 12.01 -5.31 10.27
CA LYS A 148 12.87 -4.12 10.14
C LYS A 148 14.26 -4.56 9.63
N ASP A 149 14.75 -3.92 8.57
CA ASP A 149 16.15 -4.07 8.16
C ASP A 149 17.01 -3.16 9.04
N PHE A 150 17.89 -3.77 9.82
CA PHE A 150 18.78 -3.08 10.74
C PHE A 150 20.11 -2.67 10.08
N LYS A 151 20.37 -3.07 8.83
CA LYS A 151 21.66 -2.83 8.14
C LYS A 151 22.02 -1.34 7.99
N TYR A 152 21.03 -0.42 8.03
CA TYR A 152 21.25 1.02 7.90
C TYR A 152 20.68 1.86 9.08
N GLN A 153 20.89 1.40 10.33
CA GLN A 153 20.72 2.21 11.55
C GLN A 153 19.37 2.96 11.64
N GLY A 154 18.25 2.26 11.47
CA GLY A 154 16.93 2.85 11.73
C GLY A 154 16.40 3.80 10.64
N LYS A 155 17.11 3.97 9.51
CA LYS A 155 16.55 4.58 8.30
C LYS A 155 15.78 3.50 7.54
N SER A 156 14.45 3.58 7.56
CA SER A 156 13.57 2.58 6.92
C SER A 156 13.65 2.70 5.40
N PHE A 157 14.59 2.01 4.76
CA PHE A 157 14.73 1.93 3.29
C PHE A 157 13.75 0.93 2.66
N PHE A 158 12.50 0.94 3.08
CA PHE A 158 11.48 0.09 2.50
C PHE A 158 10.44 0.91 1.74
N THR A 159 9.93 0.31 0.66
CA THR A 159 8.92 0.91 -0.22
C THR A 159 7.73 1.44 0.58
N ILE A 160 7.03 2.40 0.00
CA ILE A 160 5.78 3.01 0.48
C ILE A 160 4.79 2.00 1.10
N TYR A 161 4.74 0.76 0.60
CA TYR A 161 3.78 -0.29 0.95
C TYR A 161 3.89 -0.88 2.38
N GLN A 162 5.08 -1.03 2.96
CA GLN A 162 5.30 -1.75 4.24
C GLN A 162 4.65 -1.09 5.46
N GLN A 163 4.44 0.22 5.40
CA GLN A 163 3.85 0.99 6.48
C GLN A 163 2.39 0.61 6.77
N ASN A 164 1.72 -0.08 5.85
CA ASN A 164 0.33 -0.50 5.99
C ASN A 164 0.15 -1.81 6.78
N LEU A 165 1.21 -2.41 7.32
CA LEU A 165 1.11 -3.64 8.12
C LEU A 165 0.30 -3.48 9.40
N GLY A 166 0.38 -2.33 10.06
CA GLY A 166 -0.45 -2.04 11.24
C GLY A 166 -1.94 -2.03 10.88
N LEU A 167 -2.28 -1.37 9.75
CA LEU A 167 -3.64 -1.35 9.21
C LEU A 167 -4.13 -2.77 8.87
N PHE A 168 -3.25 -3.61 8.33
CA PHE A 168 -3.56 -5.01 8.02
C PHE A 168 -3.96 -5.81 9.27
N VAL A 169 -3.11 -5.78 10.32
CA VAL A 169 -3.38 -6.51 11.57
C VAL A 169 -4.67 -6.03 12.23
N LEU A 170 -4.89 -4.72 12.27
CA LEU A 170 -6.12 -4.14 12.81
C LEU A 170 -7.35 -4.61 12.03
N THR A 171 -7.28 -4.56 10.70
CA THR A 171 -8.40 -4.95 9.82
C THR A 171 -8.73 -6.44 9.97
N LEU A 172 -7.72 -7.31 10.06
CA LEU A 172 -7.93 -8.74 10.27
C LEU A 172 -8.58 -9.03 11.63
N ASN A 173 -8.17 -8.34 12.70
CA ASN A 173 -8.78 -8.48 14.02
C ASN A 173 -10.27 -8.11 14.00
N ILE A 174 -10.61 -6.95 13.41
CA ILE A 174 -12.01 -6.52 13.31
C ILE A 174 -12.82 -7.46 12.40
N SER A 175 -12.23 -7.94 11.30
CA SER A 175 -12.87 -8.92 10.42
C SER A 175 -13.14 -10.25 11.11
N PHE A 176 -12.23 -10.70 11.99
CA PHE A 176 -12.45 -11.89 12.81
C PHE A 176 -13.61 -11.70 13.80
N GLN A 177 -13.70 -10.53 14.46
CA GLN A 177 -14.84 -10.21 15.33
C GLN A 177 -16.16 -10.14 14.57
N LEU A 178 -16.15 -9.65 13.32
CA LEU A 178 -17.34 -9.61 12.46
C LEU A 178 -17.86 -11.03 12.16
N ILE A 179 -16.97 -12.00 11.91
CA ILE A 179 -17.36 -13.40 11.64
C ILE A 179 -18.02 -14.04 12.87
N LEU A 180 -17.50 -13.76 14.07
CA LEU A 180 -18.04 -14.30 15.31
C LEU A 180 -19.36 -13.66 15.72
N ARG A 181 -19.68 -12.48 15.18
CA ARG A 181 -20.93 -11.78 15.49
C ARG A 181 -22.13 -12.53 14.90
N GLU A 182 -23.18 -12.69 15.70
CA GLU A 182 -24.50 -13.03 15.18
C GLU A 182 -25.15 -11.77 14.60
N ASP A 183 -25.20 -11.66 13.28
CA ASP A 183 -25.96 -10.61 12.61
C ASP A 183 -27.32 -11.14 12.12
N LYS A 184 -28.38 -10.54 12.66
CA LYS A 184 -29.78 -10.84 12.32
C LYS A 184 -30.46 -9.65 11.66
N TYR A 185 -29.79 -8.50 11.56
CA TYR A 185 -30.43 -7.26 11.11
C TYR A 185 -30.62 -7.22 9.60
N VAL A 186 -29.62 -7.67 8.84
CA VAL A 186 -29.65 -7.64 7.37
C VAL A 186 -30.69 -8.62 6.84
N PHE A 187 -30.63 -9.88 7.23
CA PHE A 187 -31.58 -10.89 6.74
C PHE A 187 -33.02 -10.56 7.11
N ARG A 188 -33.29 -10.16 8.38
CA ARG A 188 -34.63 -9.73 8.80
C ARG A 188 -35.17 -8.59 7.95
N PHE A 189 -34.39 -7.52 7.77
CA PHE A 189 -34.85 -6.38 6.98
C PHE A 189 -35.24 -6.73 5.53
N PHE A 190 -34.54 -7.68 4.90
CA PHE A 190 -34.78 -8.04 3.50
C PHE A 190 -35.73 -9.24 3.29
N ARG A 191 -35.93 -10.08 4.30
CA ARG A 191 -36.67 -11.36 4.17
C ARG A 191 -37.82 -11.52 5.17
N THR A 192 -37.90 -10.68 6.19
CA THR A 192 -39.00 -10.68 7.16
C THR A 192 -39.66 -9.29 7.21
N ASP A 193 -40.95 -9.24 7.56
CA ASP A 193 -41.68 -7.97 7.73
C ASP A 193 -41.40 -7.32 9.10
N ASP A 194 -40.37 -7.78 9.81
CA ASP A 194 -40.05 -7.32 11.14
C ASP A 194 -39.43 -5.91 11.12
N PRO A 195 -39.82 -5.00 12.03
CA PRO A 195 -39.19 -3.70 12.13
C PRO A 195 -37.73 -3.83 12.57
N VAL A 196 -36.81 -3.28 11.78
CA VAL A 196 -35.37 -3.24 12.06
C VAL A 196 -34.89 -1.79 12.24
N SER A 197 -34.04 -1.57 13.24
CA SER A 197 -33.38 -0.28 13.44
C SER A 197 -32.49 0.06 12.23
N VAL A 198 -32.78 1.19 11.56
CA VAL A 198 -32.02 1.70 10.41
C VAL A 198 -30.53 1.84 10.76
N PHE A 199 -30.20 2.32 11.96
CA PHE A 199 -28.82 2.46 12.40
C PHE A 199 -28.09 1.12 12.46
N SER A 200 -28.74 0.09 13.01
CA SER A 200 -28.17 -1.26 13.11
C SER A 200 -27.97 -1.90 11.75
N LEU A 201 -28.94 -1.71 10.83
CA LEU A 201 -28.85 -2.15 9.44
C LEU A 201 -27.68 -1.48 8.71
N LEU A 202 -27.52 -0.16 8.84
CA LEU A 202 -26.42 0.58 8.21
C LEU A 202 -25.07 0.10 8.71
N ILE A 203 -24.92 -0.11 10.02
CA ILE A 203 -23.69 -0.69 10.59
C ILE A 203 -23.39 -2.06 10.00
N ALA A 204 -24.41 -2.92 9.92
CA ALA A 204 -24.28 -4.28 9.42
C ALA A 204 -23.89 -4.35 7.94
N LEU A 205 -24.27 -3.35 7.13
CA LEU A 205 -23.91 -3.26 5.72
C LEU A 205 -22.58 -2.54 5.47
N ILE A 206 -22.33 -1.43 6.16
CA ILE A 206 -21.18 -0.54 5.91
C ILE A 206 -19.88 -1.13 6.48
N ILE A 207 -19.91 -1.72 7.68
CA ILE A 207 -18.69 -2.26 8.30
C ILE A 207 -18.05 -3.35 7.43
N PRO A 208 -18.77 -4.40 6.98
CA PRO A 208 -18.18 -5.42 6.11
C PRO A 208 -17.59 -4.82 4.82
N TYR A 209 -18.30 -3.87 4.20
CA TYR A 209 -17.81 -3.20 3.00
C TYR A 209 -16.48 -2.46 3.22
N ILE A 210 -16.37 -1.68 4.30
CA ILE A 210 -15.14 -0.97 4.65
C ILE A 210 -14.00 -1.96 4.92
N LEU A 211 -14.28 -3.04 5.65
CA LEU A 211 -13.29 -4.08 5.97
C LEU A 211 -12.80 -4.78 4.71
N HIS A 212 -13.71 -5.25 3.84
CA HIS A 212 -13.34 -5.91 2.58
C HIS A 212 -12.51 -4.99 1.69
N THR A 213 -12.95 -3.73 1.53
CA THR A 213 -12.20 -2.72 0.78
C THR A 213 -10.79 -2.53 1.33
N THR A 214 -10.64 -2.49 2.66
CA THR A 214 -9.35 -2.31 3.33
C THR A 214 -8.45 -3.54 3.18
N VAL A 215 -9.00 -4.76 3.32
CA VAL A 215 -8.27 -6.01 3.08
C VAL A 215 -7.76 -6.06 1.63
N ILE A 216 -8.63 -5.77 0.66
CA ILE A 216 -8.25 -5.73 -0.76
C ILE A 216 -7.17 -4.69 -1.01
N PHE A 217 -7.31 -3.49 -0.43
CA PHE A 217 -6.30 -2.43 -0.51
C PHE A 217 -4.94 -2.93 -0.04
N VAL A 218 -4.87 -3.55 1.13
CA VAL A 218 -3.61 -4.08 1.66
C VAL A 218 -3.04 -5.17 0.75
N LEU A 219 -3.87 -6.09 0.25
CA LEU A 219 -3.42 -7.16 -0.64
C LEU A 219 -2.80 -6.59 -1.93
N ILE A 220 -3.43 -5.61 -2.56
CA ILE A 220 -2.88 -4.98 -3.77
C ILE A 220 -1.55 -4.27 -3.45
N ASN A 221 -1.49 -3.53 -2.34
CA ASN A 221 -0.24 -2.89 -1.89
C ASN A 221 0.89 -3.92 -1.70
N PHE A 222 0.59 -5.08 -1.11
CA PHE A 222 1.55 -6.15 -0.95
C PHE A 222 2.06 -6.70 -2.29
N PHE A 223 1.17 -6.95 -3.26
CA PHE A 223 1.59 -7.46 -4.57
C PHE A 223 2.44 -6.44 -5.35
N GLU A 224 2.09 -5.16 -5.30
CA GLU A 224 2.90 -4.09 -5.91
C GLU A 224 4.28 -3.97 -5.25
N HIS A 225 4.36 -4.11 -3.92
CA HIS A 225 5.64 -4.19 -3.24
C HIS A 225 6.49 -5.37 -3.73
N LYS A 226 5.92 -6.57 -3.78
CA LYS A 226 6.64 -7.78 -4.22
C LYS A 226 7.21 -7.58 -5.63
N LYS A 227 6.43 -6.98 -6.54
CA LYS A 227 6.88 -6.64 -7.90
C LYS A 227 8.04 -5.65 -7.87
N THR A 228 7.95 -4.63 -7.02
CA THR A 228 8.98 -3.60 -6.85
C THR A 228 10.28 -4.20 -6.32
N MET A 229 10.22 -5.02 -5.26
CA MET A 229 11.39 -5.73 -4.73
C MET A 229 12.07 -6.65 -5.74
N THR A 230 11.29 -7.33 -6.59
CA THR A 230 11.85 -8.20 -7.63
C THR A 230 12.63 -7.38 -8.66
N LYS A 231 12.12 -6.22 -9.06
CA LYS A 231 12.85 -5.29 -9.93
C LYS A 231 14.12 -4.79 -9.27
N MET A 232 14.03 -4.40 -8.00
CA MET A 232 15.17 -3.85 -7.25
C MET A 232 16.26 -4.88 -6.97
N ASN A 233 15.92 -6.16 -6.81
CA ASN A 233 16.93 -7.19 -6.62
C ASN A 233 17.93 -7.20 -7.78
N ASN A 234 17.47 -6.98 -9.01
CA ASN A 234 18.34 -6.88 -10.19
C ASN A 234 19.27 -5.65 -10.14
N PHE A 235 18.87 -4.58 -9.44
CA PHE A 235 19.69 -3.37 -9.26
C PHE A 235 20.67 -3.49 -8.08
N LEU A 236 20.34 -4.29 -7.07
CA LEU A 236 21.15 -4.46 -5.85
C LEU A 236 22.15 -5.63 -5.91
N THR A 237 22.07 -6.46 -6.95
CA THR A 237 23.01 -7.59 -7.19
C THR A 237 24.07 -7.28 -8.24
N ILE A 238 24.17 -6.01 -8.67
CA ILE A 238 25.34 -5.43 -9.32
C ILE A 238 26.19 -4.82 -8.22
#